data_AF-A0A7T5R364-F1
#
_entry.id   AF-A0A7T5R364-F1
#
_cell.length_a   1.000
_cell.length_b   1.000
_cell.length_c   1.000
_cell.angle_alpha   90.00
_cell.angle_beta   90.00
_cell.angle_gamma   90.00
#
_symmetry.space_group_name_H-M   'P 1'
#
loop_
_entity.id
_entity.type
_entity.pdbx_description
1 polymer ?
#
loop_
_entity_poly.entity_id
_entity_poly.type
_entity_poly.pdbx_seq_one_letter_code
_entity_poly.pdbx_strand_id
1 'polypeptide(L)'
;MRRYSYYVTLCAALLGLSFAAHAESEVRQIAAKDNPHIQKAQEKAVEIVKTFTPQEIANLEIVKDGFGIIRSVRATGRIVEKTVKQCGKDNPEMKETMTTGFNEWQGGVMTVLGDKEKAMKAAIADGRFSKPEDVRAFLDIIDKAALKADENRSEAIKIVSTPSSCEGLLGTMEESGAKLRELLAAVEFPVAEIKPEPEPRKAGAHE
;
A
#
# COMPACT_ATOMS: atom_id res chain seq x y z
N MET A 1 -5.67 57.62 38.23
CA MET A 1 -5.26 58.03 36.87
C MET A 1 -5.49 56.86 35.92
N ARG A 2 -6.23 57.13 34.82
CA ARG A 2 -6.34 56.48 33.48
C ARG A 2 -6.10 54.95 33.40
N ARG A 3 -7.09 54.05 33.16
CA ARG A 3 -7.93 53.81 31.95
C ARG A 3 -7.19 53.92 30.60
N TYR A 4 -6.91 52.76 29.97
CA TYR A 4 -6.88 52.49 28.52
C TYR A 4 -7.17 50.99 28.35
N SER A 5 -8.34 50.57 27.90
CA SER A 5 -8.92 50.61 26.55
C SER A 5 -8.68 49.32 25.78
N TYR A 6 -9.81 48.70 25.43
CA TYR A 6 -10.02 47.60 24.50
C TYR A 6 -9.48 47.91 23.09
N TYR A 7 -9.45 46.87 22.25
CA TYR A 7 -9.19 46.84 20.79
C TYR A 7 -7.76 46.57 20.34
N VAL A 8 -7.30 45.30 20.38
CA VAL A 8 -6.41 44.78 19.34
C VAL A 8 -6.69 43.29 19.11
N THR A 9 -7.10 42.97 17.88
CA THR A 9 -7.00 41.66 17.19
C THR A 9 -8.12 40.64 17.33
N LEU A 10 -9.29 41.03 16.85
CA LEU A 10 -10.20 40.14 16.13
C LEU A 10 -9.64 39.89 14.71
N CYS A 11 -8.63 38.99 14.54
CA CYS A 11 -8.09 38.63 13.21
C CYS A 11 -7.26 37.32 13.16
N ALA A 12 -7.53 36.33 14.01
CA ALA A 12 -6.77 35.06 13.99
C ALA A 12 -7.50 33.87 13.35
N ALA A 13 -8.76 34.01 12.92
CA ALA A 13 -9.56 32.86 12.44
C ALA A 13 -9.63 32.71 10.91
N LEU A 14 -9.15 33.69 10.12
CA LEU A 14 -9.25 33.65 8.65
C LEU A 14 -7.92 33.38 7.92
N LEU A 15 -6.78 33.33 8.62
CA LEU A 15 -5.48 33.01 8.02
C LEU A 15 -5.07 31.54 8.20
N GLY A 16 -5.75 30.76 9.05
CA GLY A 16 -5.41 29.36 9.30
C GLY A 16 -5.67 28.39 8.14
N LEU A 17 -6.55 28.75 7.20
CA LEU A 17 -6.91 27.89 6.06
C LEU A 17 -5.95 28.01 4.87
N SER A 18 -5.30 29.16 4.68
CA SER A 18 -4.43 29.38 3.52
C SER A 18 -3.04 28.74 3.65
N PHE A 19 -2.52 28.59 4.88
CA PHE A 19 -1.22 27.95 5.10
C PHE A 19 -1.25 26.43 4.90
N ALA A 20 -2.35 25.76 5.24
CA ALA A 20 -2.48 24.31 5.05
C ALA A 20 -2.49 23.93 3.56
N ALA A 21 -3.21 24.67 2.72
CA ALA A 21 -3.29 24.41 1.28
C ALA A 21 -1.95 24.68 0.55
N HIS A 22 -1.18 25.70 0.98
CA HIS A 22 0.15 25.97 0.43
C HIS A 22 1.19 24.95 0.87
N ALA A 23 1.15 24.50 2.13
CA ALA A 23 2.05 23.44 2.60
C ALA A 23 1.79 22.11 1.87
N GLU A 24 0.53 21.75 1.62
CA GLU A 24 0.20 20.57 0.82
C GLU A 24 0.66 20.69 -0.65
N SER A 25 0.60 21.88 -1.24
CA SER A 25 1.01 22.08 -2.63
C SER A 25 2.53 22.04 -2.79
N GLU A 26 3.30 22.64 -1.88
CA GLU A 26 4.76 22.57 -1.89
C GLU A 26 5.28 21.16 -1.60
N VAL A 27 4.72 20.46 -0.60
CA VAL A 27 5.10 19.07 -0.29
C VAL A 27 4.79 18.14 -1.47
N ARG A 28 3.66 18.33 -2.16
CA ARG A 28 3.35 17.58 -3.39
C ARG A 28 4.33 17.87 -4.52
N GLN A 29 4.73 19.13 -4.70
CA GLN A 29 5.70 19.49 -5.74
C GLN A 29 7.11 18.93 -5.45
N ILE A 30 7.55 18.96 -4.20
CA ILE A 30 8.83 18.38 -3.78
C ILE A 30 8.81 16.86 -3.99
N ALA A 31 7.74 16.18 -3.55
CA ALA A 31 7.59 14.74 -3.73
C ALA A 31 7.57 14.32 -5.22
N ALA A 32 6.89 15.09 -6.08
CA ALA A 32 6.84 14.84 -7.52
C ALA A 32 8.20 15.07 -8.22
N LYS A 33 8.98 16.06 -7.76
CA LYS A 33 10.31 16.34 -8.29
C LYS A 33 11.28 15.18 -8.06
N ASP A 34 11.23 14.57 -6.87
CA ASP A 34 12.10 13.45 -6.49
C ASP A 34 11.55 12.09 -6.96
N ASN A 35 10.26 12.04 -7.33
CA ASN A 35 9.58 10.85 -7.79
C ASN A 35 8.48 11.18 -8.82
N PRO A 36 8.82 11.21 -10.13
CA PRO A 36 7.90 11.63 -11.18
C PRO A 36 6.68 10.69 -11.34
N HIS A 37 6.73 9.48 -10.77
CA HIS A 37 5.61 8.56 -10.79
C HIS A 37 4.45 9.02 -9.88
N ILE A 38 4.71 9.86 -8.87
CA ILE A 38 3.66 10.44 -8.03
C ILE A 38 2.75 11.33 -8.86
N GLN A 39 3.33 12.19 -9.72
CA GLN A 39 2.55 13.03 -10.62
C GLN A 39 1.73 12.18 -11.61
N LYS A 40 2.35 11.16 -12.21
CA LYS A 40 1.64 10.23 -13.10
C LYS A 40 0.48 9.51 -12.41
N ALA A 41 0.63 9.16 -11.13
CA ALA A 41 -0.45 8.54 -10.35
C ALA A 41 -1.61 9.52 -10.17
N GLN A 42 -1.32 10.79 -9.87
CA GLN A 42 -2.34 11.84 -9.72
C GLN A 42 -3.09 12.09 -11.04
N GLU A 43 -2.36 12.20 -12.15
CA GLU A 43 -2.94 12.37 -13.49
C GLU A 43 -3.87 11.20 -13.83
N LYS A 44 -3.40 9.96 -13.62
CA LYS A 44 -4.22 8.76 -13.87
C LYS A 44 -5.43 8.67 -12.95
N ALA A 45 -5.31 9.08 -11.69
CA ALA A 45 -6.45 9.13 -10.77
C ALA A 45 -7.53 10.11 -11.26
N VAL A 46 -7.14 11.26 -11.80
CA VAL A 46 -8.09 12.23 -12.40
C VAL A 46 -8.79 11.65 -13.63
N GLU A 47 -8.08 10.89 -14.48
CA GLU A 47 -8.69 10.20 -15.61
C GLU A 47 -9.72 9.16 -15.17
N ILE A 48 -9.38 8.36 -14.15
CA ILE A 48 -10.26 7.33 -13.59
C ILE A 48 -11.55 7.96 -13.05
N VAL A 49 -11.45 8.99 -12.23
CA VAL A 49 -12.63 9.64 -11.63
C VAL A 49 -13.59 10.22 -12.68
N LYS A 50 -13.09 10.58 -13.86
CA LYS A 50 -13.92 11.07 -14.97
C LYS A 50 -14.62 9.97 -15.76
N THR A 51 -14.11 8.74 -15.70
CA THR A 51 -14.56 7.64 -16.57
C THR A 51 -15.28 6.53 -15.82
N PHE A 52 -15.00 6.36 -14.53
CA PHE A 52 -15.60 5.34 -13.70
C PHE A 52 -16.88 5.85 -13.05
N THR A 53 -17.84 4.95 -12.89
CA THR A 53 -19.04 5.17 -12.07
C THR A 53 -18.66 5.27 -10.59
N PRO A 54 -19.53 5.85 -9.73
CA PRO A 54 -19.29 5.88 -8.29
C PRO A 54 -19.05 4.49 -7.67
N GLN A 55 -19.74 3.45 -8.16
CA GLN A 55 -19.56 2.09 -7.68
C GLN A 55 -18.19 1.51 -8.08
N GLU A 56 -17.72 1.79 -9.30
CA GLU A 56 -16.38 1.41 -9.75
C GLU A 56 -15.29 2.13 -8.95
N ILE A 57 -15.49 3.41 -8.61
CA ILE A 57 -14.57 4.16 -7.74
C ILE A 57 -14.50 3.52 -6.35
N ALA A 58 -15.64 3.18 -5.74
CA ALA A 58 -15.68 2.49 -4.45
C ALA A 58 -14.97 1.12 -4.50
N ASN A 59 -15.17 0.34 -5.57
CA ASN A 59 -14.45 -0.92 -5.77
C ASN A 59 -12.94 -0.68 -5.95
N LEU A 60 -12.54 0.39 -6.64
CA LEU A 60 -11.14 0.74 -6.84
C LEU A 60 -10.45 1.12 -5.53
N GLU A 61 -11.13 1.82 -4.63
CA GLU A 61 -10.58 2.15 -3.31
C GLU A 61 -10.22 0.89 -2.51
N ILE A 62 -11.12 -0.10 -2.47
CA ILE A 62 -10.86 -1.39 -1.82
C ILE A 62 -9.65 -2.10 -2.45
N VAL A 63 -9.61 -2.15 -3.79
CA VAL A 63 -8.48 -2.77 -4.51
C VAL A 63 -7.17 -2.04 -4.24
N LYS A 64 -7.18 -0.70 -4.25
CA LYS A 64 -6.01 0.15 -3.99
C LYS A 64 -5.49 -0.06 -2.57
N ASP A 65 -6.37 -0.14 -1.58
CA ASP A 65 -5.97 -0.30 -0.19
C ASP A 65 -5.39 -1.68 0.07
N GLY A 66 -6.03 -2.73 -0.47
CA GLY A 66 -5.48 -4.08 -0.44
C GLY A 66 -4.13 -4.19 -1.16
N PHE A 67 -3.98 -3.52 -2.32
CA PHE A 67 -2.71 -3.42 -3.02
C PHE A 67 -1.62 -2.75 -2.17
N GLY A 68 -1.96 -1.66 -1.47
CA GLY A 68 -1.05 -0.95 -0.57
C GLY A 68 -0.53 -1.83 0.57
N ILE A 69 -1.39 -2.66 1.16
CA ILE A 69 -1.00 -3.63 2.18
C ILE A 69 -0.08 -4.71 1.60
N ILE A 70 -0.49 -5.38 0.51
CA ILE A 70 0.32 -6.40 -0.19
C ILE A 70 1.72 -5.87 -0.48
N ARG A 71 1.80 -4.65 -1.04
CA ARG A 71 3.06 -4.03 -1.41
C ARG A 71 3.91 -3.70 -0.19
N SER A 72 3.32 -3.17 0.88
CA SER A 72 4.03 -2.86 2.13
C SER A 72 4.66 -4.11 2.73
N VAL A 73 3.95 -5.24 2.73
CA VAL A 73 4.50 -6.53 3.18
C VAL A 73 5.66 -6.98 2.29
N ARG A 74 5.55 -6.81 0.96
CA ARG A 74 6.65 -7.12 0.03
C ARG A 74 7.88 -6.25 0.29
N ALA A 75 7.69 -4.97 0.59
CA ALA A 75 8.78 -4.05 0.93
C ALA A 75 9.48 -4.47 2.23
N THR A 76 8.72 -4.81 3.27
CA THR A 76 9.25 -5.39 4.51
C THR A 76 10.07 -6.64 4.25
N GLY A 77 9.57 -7.57 3.41
CA GLY A 77 10.30 -8.77 3.03
C GLY A 77 11.66 -8.49 2.41
N ARG A 78 11.76 -7.50 1.51
CA ARG A 78 13.05 -7.09 0.92
C ARG A 78 14.01 -6.51 1.96
N ILE A 79 13.51 -5.75 2.94
CA ILE A 79 14.33 -5.17 4.01
C ILE A 79 14.87 -6.27 4.91
N VAL A 80 14.01 -7.19 5.35
CA VAL A 80 14.39 -8.34 6.19
C VAL A 80 15.43 -9.19 5.46
N GLU A 81 15.23 -9.49 4.17
CA GLU A 81 16.20 -10.24 3.35
C GLU A 81 17.56 -9.56 3.31
N LYS A 82 17.60 -8.24 3.05
CA LYS A 82 18.85 -7.45 3.05
C LYS A 82 19.53 -7.50 4.41
N THR A 83 18.78 -7.35 5.49
CA THR A 83 19.32 -7.39 6.86
C THR A 83 19.86 -8.77 7.21
N VAL A 84 19.15 -9.85 6.88
CA VAL A 84 19.61 -11.24 7.05
C VAL A 84 20.91 -11.48 6.29
N LYS A 85 20.98 -11.06 5.02
CA LYS A 85 22.20 -11.18 4.19
C LYS A 85 23.37 -10.42 4.80
N GLN A 86 23.14 -9.20 5.30
CA GLN A 86 24.18 -8.40 5.95
C GLN A 86 24.62 -9.02 7.28
N CYS A 87 23.69 -9.49 8.11
CA CYS A 87 23.97 -10.21 9.35
C CYS A 87 24.84 -11.44 9.13
N GLY A 88 24.52 -12.28 8.13
CA GLY A 88 25.31 -13.47 7.81
C GLY A 88 26.66 -13.17 7.14
N LYS A 89 26.83 -11.96 6.58
CA LYS A 89 28.12 -11.50 6.05
C LYS A 89 29.04 -11.02 7.17
N ASP A 90 28.49 -10.23 8.10
CA ASP A 90 29.26 -9.60 9.17
C ASP A 90 29.48 -10.53 10.38
N ASN A 91 28.61 -11.53 10.56
CA ASN A 91 28.64 -12.53 11.63
C ASN A 91 28.51 -13.94 10.99
N PRO A 92 29.58 -14.49 10.38
CA PRO A 92 29.52 -15.73 9.62
C PRO A 92 29.00 -16.94 10.40
N GLU A 93 29.23 -16.98 11.72
CA GLU A 93 28.73 -17.99 12.64
C GLU A 93 27.21 -18.02 12.76
N MET A 94 26.54 -16.89 12.50
CA MET A 94 25.08 -16.79 12.52
C MET A 94 24.44 -17.05 11.16
N LYS A 95 25.23 -17.15 10.09
CA LYS A 95 24.73 -17.16 8.70
C LYS A 95 23.69 -18.25 8.45
N GLU A 96 23.95 -19.47 8.93
CA GLU A 96 23.04 -20.60 8.73
C GLU A 96 21.72 -20.38 9.47
N THR A 97 21.78 -20.05 10.77
CA THR A 97 20.60 -19.77 11.58
C THR A 97 19.76 -18.62 11.03
N MET A 98 20.41 -17.52 10.60
CA MET A 98 19.74 -16.38 9.98
C MET A 98 19.07 -16.75 8.66
N THR A 99 19.72 -17.56 7.84
CA THR A 99 19.18 -18.02 6.55
C THR A 99 17.98 -18.94 6.77
N THR A 100 18.07 -19.89 7.70
CA THR A 100 16.97 -20.79 8.03
C THR A 100 15.77 -20.04 8.59
N GLY A 101 15.97 -19.18 9.59
CA GLY A 101 14.89 -18.36 10.15
C GLY A 101 14.23 -17.45 9.12
N PHE A 102 15.03 -16.88 8.20
CA PHE A 102 14.47 -16.10 7.08
C PHE A 102 13.66 -16.95 6.11
N ASN A 103 14.11 -18.15 5.75
CA ASN A 103 13.39 -19.02 4.82
C ASN A 103 12.04 -19.47 5.39
N GLU A 104 12.00 -19.82 6.68
CA GLU A 104 10.75 -20.17 7.38
C GLU A 104 9.79 -18.98 7.43
N TRP A 105 10.30 -17.81 7.84
CA TRP A 105 9.56 -16.56 7.85
C TRP A 105 8.99 -16.22 6.47
N GLN A 106 9.85 -16.26 5.44
CA GLN A 106 9.51 -15.93 4.06
C GLN A 106 8.49 -16.91 3.49
N GLY A 107 8.66 -18.22 3.71
CA GLY A 107 7.73 -19.24 3.25
C GLY A 107 6.31 -19.01 3.76
N GLY A 108 6.18 -18.71 5.06
CA GLY A 108 4.88 -18.40 5.67
C GLY A 108 4.24 -17.12 5.13
N VAL A 109 5.02 -16.03 5.03
CA VAL A 109 4.49 -14.73 4.59
C VAL A 109 4.19 -14.71 3.09
N MET A 110 5.10 -15.23 2.25
CA MET A 110 4.97 -15.16 0.79
C MET A 110 3.85 -16.04 0.23
N THR A 111 3.53 -17.14 0.92
CA THR A 111 2.38 -17.98 0.55
C THR A 111 1.08 -17.18 0.64
N VAL A 112 0.82 -16.56 1.80
CA VAL A 112 -0.39 -15.73 2.00
C VAL A 112 -0.39 -14.51 1.07
N LEU A 113 0.77 -13.89 0.87
CA LEU A 113 0.91 -12.76 -0.04
C LEU A 113 0.54 -13.14 -1.47
N GLY A 114 1.01 -14.29 -1.97
CA GLY A 114 0.71 -14.78 -3.30
C GLY A 114 -0.78 -15.08 -3.50
N ASP A 115 -1.47 -15.58 -2.47
CA ASP A 115 -2.90 -15.82 -2.53
C ASP A 115 -3.71 -14.52 -2.55
N LYS A 116 -3.29 -13.51 -1.77
CA LYS A 116 -3.92 -12.18 -1.80
C LYS A 116 -3.68 -11.44 -3.12
N GLU A 117 -2.52 -11.60 -3.74
CA GLU A 117 -2.27 -11.10 -5.10
C GLU A 117 -3.19 -11.75 -6.15
N LYS A 118 -3.41 -13.06 -6.06
CA LYS A 118 -4.35 -13.75 -6.96
C LYS A 118 -5.77 -13.26 -6.73
N ALA A 119 -6.21 -13.14 -5.47
CA ALA A 119 -7.54 -12.63 -5.13
C ALA A 119 -7.76 -11.20 -5.65
N MET A 120 -6.78 -10.31 -5.49
CA MET A 120 -6.82 -8.96 -6.04
C MET A 120 -6.96 -8.97 -7.57
N LYS A 121 -6.15 -9.78 -8.26
CA LYS A 121 -6.20 -9.90 -9.72
C LYS A 121 -7.56 -10.43 -10.21
N ALA A 122 -8.14 -11.37 -9.47
CA ALA A 122 -9.47 -11.89 -9.74
C ALA A 122 -10.54 -10.80 -9.56
N ALA A 123 -10.51 -10.04 -8.46
CA ALA A 123 -11.44 -8.94 -8.20
C ALA A 123 -11.33 -7.80 -9.23
N ILE A 124 -10.15 -7.59 -9.84
CA ILE A 124 -10.01 -6.66 -10.97
C ILE A 124 -10.67 -7.23 -12.25
N ALA A 125 -10.70 -8.55 -12.42
CA ALA A 125 -11.15 -9.21 -13.63
C ALA A 125 -12.63 -9.66 -13.61
N ASP A 126 -13.34 -9.49 -12.50
CA ASP A 126 -14.66 -10.10 -12.26
C ASP A 126 -15.86 -9.32 -12.85
N GLY A 127 -15.59 -8.34 -13.72
CA GLY A 127 -16.63 -7.53 -14.37
C GLY A 127 -17.11 -6.32 -13.56
N ARG A 128 -16.55 -6.07 -12.36
CA ARG A 128 -16.84 -4.86 -11.56
C ARG A 128 -16.30 -3.56 -12.15
N PHE A 129 -15.32 -3.66 -13.05
CA PHE A 129 -14.72 -2.52 -13.74
C PHE A 129 -15.00 -2.65 -15.23
N SER A 130 -15.52 -1.59 -15.83
CA SER A 130 -15.68 -1.45 -17.28
C SER A 130 -14.34 -1.45 -18.02
N LYS A 131 -13.26 -1.02 -17.34
CA LYS A 131 -11.88 -0.93 -17.85
C LYS A 131 -10.88 -1.49 -16.84
N PRO A 132 -10.77 -2.82 -16.70
CA PRO A 132 -9.86 -3.44 -15.74
C PRO A 132 -8.38 -3.15 -16.03
N GLU A 133 -8.02 -2.87 -17.29
CA GLU A 133 -6.69 -2.43 -17.70
C GLU A 133 -6.30 -1.06 -17.12
N ASP A 134 -7.25 -0.13 -16.97
CA ASP A 134 -6.99 1.18 -16.36
C ASP A 134 -6.68 1.03 -14.87
N VAL A 135 -7.37 0.12 -14.18
CA VAL A 135 -7.07 -0.24 -12.78
C VAL A 135 -5.66 -0.81 -12.66
N ARG A 136 -5.29 -1.78 -13.51
CA ARG A 136 -3.94 -2.38 -13.50
C ARG A 136 -2.86 -1.34 -13.78
N ALA A 137 -3.06 -0.48 -14.78
CA ALA A 137 -2.13 0.58 -15.12
C ALA A 137 -1.95 1.56 -13.96
N PHE A 138 -3.04 1.92 -13.27
CA PHE A 138 -2.97 2.79 -12.10
C PHE A 138 -2.19 2.16 -10.95
N LEU A 139 -2.45 0.89 -10.61
CA LEU A 139 -1.71 0.18 -9.57
C LEU A 139 -0.22 0.01 -9.93
N ASP A 140 0.11 -0.22 -11.21
CA ASP A 140 1.49 -0.28 -11.69
C ASP A 140 2.23 1.06 -11.52
N ILE A 141 1.56 2.19 -11.78
CA ILE A 141 2.15 3.52 -11.54
C ILE A 141 2.41 3.72 -10.05
N ILE A 142 1.47 3.32 -9.17
CA ILE A 142 1.67 3.36 -7.72
C ILE A 142 2.86 2.48 -7.31
N ASP A 143 2.97 1.27 -7.87
CA ASP A 143 4.08 0.35 -7.60
C ASP A 143 5.43 1.00 -7.93
N LYS A 144 5.54 1.60 -9.12
CA LYS A 144 6.74 2.31 -9.58
C LYS A 144 7.09 3.49 -8.70
N ALA A 145 6.09 4.29 -8.30
CA ALA A 145 6.31 5.39 -7.37
C ALA A 145 6.88 4.89 -6.05
N ALA A 146 6.27 3.87 -5.48
CA ALA A 146 6.76 3.35 -4.22
C ALA A 146 8.10 2.60 -4.36
N LEU A 147 8.44 2.01 -5.51
CA LEU A 147 9.76 1.40 -5.74
C LEU A 147 10.84 2.48 -5.72
N LYS A 148 10.58 3.60 -6.38
CA LYS A 148 11.50 4.74 -6.37
C LYS A 148 11.70 5.29 -4.95
N ALA A 149 10.63 5.34 -4.16
CA ALA A 149 10.72 5.73 -2.75
C ALA A 149 11.53 4.72 -1.91
N ASP A 150 11.34 3.42 -2.14
CA ASP A 150 12.08 2.35 -1.45
C ASP A 150 13.58 2.38 -1.80
N GLU A 151 13.93 2.67 -3.05
CA GLU A 151 15.32 2.84 -3.50
C GLU A 151 15.99 4.00 -2.76
N ASN A 152 15.39 5.19 -2.83
CA ASN A 152 15.91 6.38 -2.17
C ASN A 152 16.05 6.16 -0.64
N ARG A 153 15.12 5.43 -0.04
CA ARG A 153 15.19 5.08 1.39
C ARG A 153 16.26 4.03 1.69
N SER A 154 16.41 3.02 0.83
CA SER A 154 17.40 1.95 1.02
C SER A 154 18.83 2.49 0.99
N GLU A 155 19.10 3.53 0.19
CA GLU A 155 20.40 4.21 0.17
C GLU A 155 20.68 4.98 1.47
N ALA A 156 19.62 5.50 2.11
CA ALA A 156 19.75 6.27 3.35
C ALA A 156 19.86 5.39 4.61
N ILE A 157 19.33 4.17 4.59
CA ILE A 157 19.31 3.28 5.76
C ILE A 157 20.64 2.51 5.87
N LYS A 158 21.41 2.81 6.91
CA LYS A 158 22.53 1.96 7.34
C LYS A 158 21.98 0.76 8.12
N ILE A 159 22.15 -0.44 7.57
CA ILE A 159 21.78 -1.69 8.27
C ILE A 159 22.71 -1.87 9.47
N VAL A 160 22.13 -2.07 10.65
CA VAL A 160 22.88 -2.44 11.87
C VAL A 160 22.96 -3.97 11.92
N SER A 161 24.18 -4.48 11.92
CA SER A 161 24.49 -5.91 11.80
C SER A 161 25.41 -6.41 12.92
N THR A 162 25.32 -5.81 14.11
CA THR A 162 26.01 -6.35 15.30
C THR A 162 25.39 -7.69 15.71
N PRO A 163 26.13 -8.61 16.36
CA PRO A 163 25.60 -9.91 16.78
C PRO A 163 24.26 -9.78 17.54
N SER A 164 24.22 -8.91 18.55
CA SER A 164 23.00 -8.65 19.34
C SER A 164 21.82 -8.12 18.52
N SER A 165 22.08 -7.32 17.48
CA SER A 165 21.00 -6.84 16.60
C SER A 165 20.49 -7.95 15.68
N CYS A 166 21.38 -8.82 15.21
CA CYS A 166 21.01 -9.98 14.40
C CYS A 166 20.23 -11.02 15.21
N GLU A 167 20.61 -11.26 16.47
CA GLU A 167 19.88 -12.09 17.42
C GLU A 167 18.49 -11.51 17.71
N GLY A 168 18.40 -10.19 17.93
CA GLY A 168 17.13 -9.51 18.13
C GLY A 168 16.21 -9.59 16.90
N LEU A 169 16.77 -9.47 15.69
CA LEU A 169 16.02 -9.72 14.47
C LEU A 169 15.47 -11.16 14.47
N LEU A 170 16.34 -12.16 14.64
CA LEU A 170 15.95 -13.57 14.64
C LEU A 170 14.82 -13.85 15.65
N GLY A 171 14.94 -13.33 16.87
CA GLY A 171 13.95 -13.49 17.93
C GLY A 171 12.59 -12.83 17.65
N THR A 172 12.52 -11.88 16.71
CA THR A 172 11.27 -11.20 16.32
C THR A 172 10.71 -11.65 14.96
N MET A 173 11.43 -12.51 14.22
CA MET A 173 10.99 -12.97 12.90
C MET A 173 9.66 -13.72 13.01
N GLU A 174 9.54 -14.70 13.89
CA GLU A 174 8.31 -15.49 14.02
C GLU A 174 7.07 -14.62 14.30
N GLU A 175 7.15 -13.75 15.32
CA GLU A 175 6.07 -12.85 15.71
C GLU A 175 5.72 -11.87 14.59
N SER A 176 6.72 -11.22 13.98
CA SER A 176 6.48 -10.31 12.87
C SER A 176 5.88 -11.02 11.66
N GLY A 177 6.32 -12.25 11.37
CA GLY A 177 5.74 -13.09 10.33
C GLY A 177 4.27 -13.40 10.60
N ALA A 178 3.90 -13.71 11.84
CA ALA A 178 2.51 -13.93 12.23
C ALA A 178 1.65 -12.69 12.04
N LYS A 179 2.11 -11.52 12.52
CA LYS A 179 1.42 -10.23 12.36
C LYS A 179 1.23 -9.84 10.90
N LEU A 180 2.22 -10.08 10.04
CA LEU A 180 2.10 -9.80 8.60
C LEU A 180 1.10 -10.73 7.93
N ARG A 181 1.06 -12.02 8.31
CA ARG A 181 0.05 -12.96 7.82
C ARG A 181 -1.36 -12.55 8.26
N GLU A 182 -1.53 -12.11 9.50
CA GLU A 182 -2.80 -11.60 10.01
C GLU A 182 -3.24 -10.34 9.24
N LEU A 183 -2.34 -9.38 9.06
CA LEU A 183 -2.59 -8.17 8.27
C LEU A 183 -3.01 -8.52 6.84
N LEU A 184 -2.33 -9.46 6.19
CA LEU A 184 -2.70 -9.93 4.85
C LEU A 184 -4.05 -10.65 4.87
N ALA A 185 -4.33 -11.47 5.88
CA ALA A 185 -5.59 -12.21 6.00
C ALA A 185 -6.79 -11.27 6.06
N ALA A 186 -6.66 -10.13 6.75
CA ALA A 186 -7.68 -9.08 6.84
C ALA A 186 -7.94 -8.32 5.53
N VAL A 187 -7.09 -8.49 4.50
CA VAL A 187 -7.34 -7.91 3.17
C VAL A 187 -8.45 -8.69 2.49
N GLU A 188 -9.62 -8.10 2.41
CA GLU A 188 -10.77 -8.66 1.69
C GLU A 188 -10.94 -7.94 0.35
N PHE A 189 -11.03 -8.72 -0.72
CA PHE A 189 -11.42 -8.21 -2.03
C PHE A 189 -12.85 -8.64 -2.30
N PRO A 190 -13.68 -7.75 -2.86
CA PRO A 190 -15.08 -8.06 -2.99
C PRO A 190 -15.24 -9.12 -4.09
N VAL A 191 -15.89 -10.23 -3.76
CA VAL A 191 -16.08 -11.36 -4.67
C VAL A 191 -17.36 -11.14 -5.45
N ALA A 192 -17.36 -11.29 -6.77
CA ALA A 192 -18.60 -11.18 -7.55
C ALA A 192 -19.70 -12.06 -6.92
N GLU A 193 -20.82 -11.45 -6.54
CA GLU A 193 -22.02 -12.22 -6.24
C GLU A 193 -22.41 -12.90 -7.55
N ILE A 194 -22.42 -14.23 -7.56
CA ILE A 194 -23.03 -14.99 -8.64
C ILE A 194 -24.51 -14.63 -8.59
N LYS A 195 -24.95 -13.66 -9.40
CA LYS A 195 -26.38 -13.44 -9.59
C LYS A 195 -26.93 -14.76 -10.14
N PRO A 196 -27.88 -15.43 -9.46
CA PRO A 196 -28.49 -16.61 -10.01
C PRO A 196 -29.05 -16.26 -11.39
N GLU A 197 -28.80 -17.15 -12.36
CA GLU A 197 -29.29 -17.02 -13.72
C GLU A 197 -30.79 -16.67 -13.66
N PRO A 198 -31.25 -15.61 -14.34
CA PRO A 198 -32.65 -15.25 -14.29
C PRO A 198 -33.47 -16.45 -14.73
N GLU A 199 -34.42 -16.88 -13.89
CA GLU A 199 -35.25 -18.06 -14.19
C GLU A 199 -35.76 -17.98 -15.63
N PRO A 200 -35.66 -19.06 -16.42
CA PRO A 200 -36.11 -19.05 -17.79
C PRO A 200 -37.56 -18.57 -17.80
N ARG A 201 -37.82 -17.47 -18.52
CA ARG A 201 -39.17 -16.92 -18.65
C ARG A 201 -40.06 -18.07 -19.08
N LYS A 202 -40.99 -18.48 -18.20
CA LYS A 202 -42.03 -19.42 -18.57
C LYS A 202 -42.72 -18.84 -19.79
N ALA A 203 -42.53 -19.47 -20.95
CA ALA A 203 -43.21 -19.10 -22.17
C ALA A 203 -44.70 -19.10 -21.84
N GLY A 204 -45.31 -17.92 -21.91
CA GLY A 204 -46.73 -17.76 -21.65
C GLY A 204 -47.47 -18.72 -22.56
N ALA A 205 -48.21 -19.66 -21.97
CA ALA A 205 -49.25 -20.39 -22.67
C ALA A 205 -50.29 -19.34 -23.08
N HIS A 206 -50.29 -18.99 -24.35
CA HIS A 206 -51.43 -18.36 -24.99
C HIS A 206 -52.48 -19.44 -25.19
N GLU A 207 -53.54 -19.42 -24.39
CA GLU A 207 -54.85 -20.01 -24.72
C GLU A 207 -55.77 -18.91 -25.23
#